data_AF-A0A7Y3BYE8-F1
#
_entry.id   AF-A0A7Y3BYE8-F1
#
_cell.length_a   1.000
_cell.length_b   1.000
_cell.length_c   1.000
_cell.angle_alpha   90.00
_cell.angle_beta   90.00
_cell.angle_gamma   90.00
#
_symmetry.space_group_name_H-M   'P 1'
#
loop_
_entity.id
_entity.type
_entity.pdbx_description
1 polymer ?
#
loop_
_entity_poly.entity_id
_entity_poly.type
_entity_poly.pdbx_seq_one_letter_code
_entity_poly.pdbx_strand_id
1 'polypeptide(L)'
;MSGVVVRTIPRAPSDIIDRLAMAGVATVHEAQDRTGLLDPGVVARQHGARIGGSAVTALCAPGDNLMLHAAVEVLQPGDVLVVALSSPAIHGMFGDLLAASVMARGCRALVIDSA
;
A
#
# COMPACT_ATOMS: atom_id res chain seq x y z
N MET A 1 15.97 5.44 15.79
CA MET A 1 15.93 4.05 15.28
C MET A 1 16.62 4.02 13.93
N SER A 2 17.54 3.10 13.69
CA SER A 2 18.11 2.91 12.35
C SER A 2 17.01 2.44 11.40
N GLY A 3 16.93 3.02 10.20
CA GLY A 3 16.01 2.56 9.15
C GLY A 3 16.39 1.15 8.71
N VAL A 4 15.45 0.20 8.78
CA VAL A 4 15.62 -1.18 8.33
C VAL A 4 14.86 -1.37 7.03
N VAL A 5 15.52 -1.92 6.00
CA VAL A 5 14.89 -2.25 4.71
C VAL A 5 15.04 -3.74 4.46
N VAL A 6 13.92 -4.47 4.52
CA VAL A 6 13.85 -5.88 4.12
C VAL A 6 13.57 -5.96 2.62
N ARG A 7 14.57 -6.38 1.84
CA ARG A 7 14.50 -6.34 0.37
C ARG A 7 13.77 -7.54 -0.26
N THR A 8 13.77 -8.67 0.43
CA THR A 8 13.16 -9.91 -0.05
C THR A 8 11.98 -10.26 0.85
N ILE A 9 10.78 -10.20 0.27
CA ILE A 9 9.53 -10.53 0.94
C ILE A 9 8.79 -11.63 0.15
N PRO A 10 8.05 -12.51 0.83
CA PRO A 10 7.15 -13.44 0.15
C PRO A 10 6.02 -12.65 -0.53
N ARG A 11 5.69 -13.05 -1.75
CA ARG A 11 4.56 -12.50 -2.51
C ARG A 11 3.58 -13.61 -2.80
N ALA A 12 2.28 -13.29 -2.72
CA ALA A 12 1.25 -14.26 -3.06
C ALA A 12 1.22 -14.52 -4.58
N PRO A 13 0.75 -15.71 -5.03
CA PRO A 13 0.56 -15.98 -6.45
C PRO A 13 -0.36 -14.93 -7.11
N SER A 14 0.03 -14.46 -8.28
CA SER A 14 -0.67 -13.36 -8.97
C SER A 14 -2.10 -13.71 -9.35
N ASP A 15 -2.37 -14.97 -9.71
CA ASP A 15 -3.71 -15.46 -10.03
C ASP A 15 -4.66 -15.38 -8.83
N ILE A 16 -4.16 -15.69 -7.63
CA ILE A 16 -4.93 -15.55 -6.39
C ILE A 16 -5.20 -14.08 -6.10
N ILE A 17 -4.19 -13.23 -6.21
CA ILE A 17 -4.33 -11.77 -6.02
C ILE A 17 -5.39 -11.20 -6.96
N ASP A 18 -5.33 -11.55 -8.24
CA ASP A 18 -6.24 -11.00 -9.25
C ASP A 18 -7.67 -11.48 -9.02
N ARG A 19 -7.87 -12.75 -8.61
CA ARG A 19 -9.19 -13.27 -8.23
C ARG A 19 -9.77 -12.57 -7.00
N LEU A 20 -8.95 -12.29 -5.98
CA LEU A 20 -9.37 -11.54 -4.80
C LEU A 20 -9.75 -10.10 -5.16
N ALA A 21 -8.97 -9.44 -6.02
CA ALA A 21 -9.26 -8.10 -6.51
C ALA A 21 -10.62 -8.06 -7.25
N MET A 22 -10.91 -9.07 -8.05
CA MET A 22 -12.19 -9.20 -8.77
C MET A 22 -13.37 -9.49 -7.84
N ALA A 23 -13.19 -10.30 -6.80
CA ALA A 23 -14.24 -10.57 -5.80
C ALA A 23 -14.63 -9.31 -5.02
N GLY A 24 -13.66 -8.43 -4.75
CA GLY A 24 -13.89 -7.15 -4.09
C GLY A 24 -13.91 -7.24 -2.56
N VAL A 25 -13.69 -6.08 -1.91
CA VAL A 25 -13.42 -5.98 -0.47
C VAL A 25 -14.51 -6.61 0.39
N ALA A 26 -15.78 -6.33 0.13
CA ALA A 26 -16.89 -6.85 0.94
C ALA A 26 -16.96 -8.39 0.90
N THR A 27 -16.87 -8.98 -0.29
CA THR A 27 -16.91 -10.44 -0.45
C THR A 27 -15.70 -11.11 0.19
N VAL A 28 -14.50 -10.54 0.01
CA VAL A 28 -13.27 -11.08 0.64
C VAL A 28 -13.35 -10.98 2.17
N HIS A 29 -13.83 -9.86 2.70
CA HIS A 29 -14.02 -9.65 4.14
C HIS A 29 -14.97 -10.68 4.76
N GLU A 30 -16.14 -10.90 4.15
CA GLU A 30 -17.08 -11.92 4.63
C GLU A 30 -16.48 -13.34 4.55
N ALA A 31 -15.75 -13.64 3.47
CA ALA A 31 -15.12 -14.95 3.29
C ALA A 31 -13.99 -15.26 4.29
N GLN A 32 -13.40 -14.25 4.92
CA GLN A 32 -12.35 -14.39 5.94
C GLN A 32 -12.85 -14.14 7.37
N ASP A 33 -14.09 -14.53 7.65
CA ASP A 33 -14.74 -14.43 8.95
C ASP A 33 -14.85 -12.99 9.49
N ARG A 34 -14.97 -12.00 8.59
CA ARG A 34 -15.12 -10.58 8.89
C ARG A 34 -13.94 -10.00 9.69
N THR A 35 -12.72 -10.35 9.25
CA THR A 35 -11.46 -9.86 9.82
C THR A 35 -10.68 -9.03 8.81
N GLY A 36 -9.67 -8.27 9.26
CA GLY A 36 -8.68 -7.63 8.36
C GLY A 36 -9.14 -6.40 7.58
N LEU A 37 -10.32 -5.83 7.87
CA LEU A 37 -10.75 -4.56 7.28
C LEU A 37 -9.98 -3.37 7.90
N LEU A 38 -9.52 -2.43 7.07
CA LEU A 38 -8.88 -1.20 7.55
C LEU A 38 -9.91 -0.24 8.19
N ASP A 39 -9.38 0.75 8.92
CA ASP A 39 -10.17 1.85 9.47
C ASP A 39 -10.96 2.58 8.35
N PRO A 40 -12.25 2.94 8.58
CA PRO A 40 -13.07 3.64 7.59
C PRO A 40 -12.52 5.01 7.14
N GLY A 41 -11.58 5.61 7.88
CA GLY A 41 -10.86 6.82 7.49
C GLY A 41 -9.92 6.63 6.30
N VAL A 42 -9.53 5.39 5.99
CA VAL A 42 -8.73 5.07 4.80
C VAL A 42 -9.66 4.96 3.59
N VAL A 43 -9.80 6.07 2.86
CA VAL A 43 -10.74 6.19 1.74
C VAL A 43 -10.06 6.20 0.38
N ALA A 44 -10.69 5.56 -0.61
CA ALA A 44 -10.25 5.63 -1.99
C ALA A 44 -10.42 7.05 -2.54
N ARG A 45 -9.36 7.62 -3.14
CA ARG A 45 -9.40 8.92 -3.81
C ARG A 45 -9.88 8.85 -5.25
N GLN A 46 -9.96 7.64 -5.82
CA GLN A 46 -10.37 7.39 -7.21
C GLN A 46 -11.69 6.62 -7.23
N HIS A 47 -12.67 7.09 -8.01
CA HIS A 47 -13.96 6.42 -8.14
C HIS A 47 -13.86 5.18 -9.03
N GLY A 48 -14.53 4.09 -8.64
CA GLY A 48 -14.60 2.86 -9.43
C GLY A 48 -13.32 2.00 -9.44
N ALA A 49 -12.23 2.48 -8.85
CA ALA A 49 -10.98 1.73 -8.77
C ALA A 49 -11.12 0.51 -7.84
N ARG A 50 -10.64 -0.64 -8.30
CA ARG A 50 -10.50 -1.88 -7.52
C ARG A 50 -9.15 -2.49 -7.82
N ILE A 51 -8.41 -2.83 -6.78
CA ILE A 51 -7.04 -3.34 -6.88
C ILE A 51 -6.83 -4.48 -5.88
N GLY A 52 -5.82 -5.28 -6.14
CA GLY A 52 -5.22 -6.21 -5.19
C GLY A 52 -3.74 -6.34 -5.51
N GLY A 53 -2.90 -6.65 -4.54
CA GLY A 53 -1.46 -6.82 -4.71
C GLY A 53 -0.79 -7.34 -3.45
N SER A 54 0.46 -7.78 -3.57
CA SER A 54 1.28 -8.07 -2.39
C SER A 54 1.70 -6.76 -1.73
N ALA A 55 1.62 -6.68 -0.41
CA ALA A 55 1.94 -5.44 0.31
C ALA A 55 3.46 -5.26 0.45
N VAL A 56 3.97 -4.13 -0.05
CA VAL A 56 5.28 -3.59 0.35
C VAL A 56 5.01 -2.51 1.39
N THR A 57 5.51 -2.70 2.61
CA THR A 57 5.18 -1.83 3.74
C THR A 57 6.27 -0.79 4.02
N ALA A 58 5.86 0.41 4.41
CA ALA A 58 6.75 1.46 4.91
C ALA A 58 6.19 2.07 6.19
N LEU A 59 7.03 2.20 7.21
CA LEU A 59 6.74 2.98 8.42
C LEU A 59 7.53 4.29 8.35
N CYS A 60 6.83 5.41 8.41
CA CYS A 60 7.42 6.74 8.28
C CYS A 60 7.21 7.56 9.56
N ALA A 61 8.14 8.46 9.86
CA ALA A 61 7.90 9.47 10.89
C ALA A 61 7.00 10.59 10.32
N PRO A 62 6.21 11.29 11.16
CA PRO A 62 5.45 12.46 10.73
C PRO A 62 6.33 13.49 10.02
N GLY A 63 5.98 13.84 8.78
CA GLY A 63 6.72 14.85 8.00
C GLY A 63 8.03 14.35 7.37
N ASP A 64 8.33 13.05 7.45
CA ASP A 64 9.51 12.44 6.83
C ASP A 64 9.10 11.29 5.89
N ASN A 65 9.23 11.50 4.58
CA ASN A 65 8.88 10.53 3.55
C ASN A 65 10.07 9.71 3.03
N LEU A 66 11.23 9.73 3.69
CA LEU A 66 12.43 9.01 3.22
C LEU A 66 12.17 7.50 3.05
N MET A 67 11.42 6.90 3.97
CA MET A 67 11.08 5.47 3.88
C MET A 67 10.11 5.14 2.75
N LEU A 68 9.33 6.11 2.23
CA LEU A 68 8.57 5.89 0.99
C LEU A 68 9.54 5.69 -0.18
N HIS A 69 10.55 6.54 -0.33
CA HIS A 69 11.56 6.39 -1.38
C HIS A 69 12.30 5.06 -1.28
N ALA A 70 12.67 4.65 -0.07
CA ALA A 70 13.31 3.35 0.15
C ALA A 70 12.37 2.18 -0.23
N ALA A 71 11.07 2.28 0.08
CA ALA A 71 10.09 1.27 -0.29
C ALA A 71 9.88 1.18 -1.82
N VAL A 72 9.95 2.31 -2.55
CA VAL A 72 9.87 2.31 -4.02
C VAL A 72 10.95 1.41 -4.65
N GLU A 73 12.14 1.37 -4.07
CA GLU A 73 13.23 0.51 -4.55
C GLU A 73 12.97 -1.00 -4.36
N VAL A 74 12.06 -1.37 -3.44
CA VAL A 74 11.68 -2.77 -3.14
C VAL A 74 10.50 -3.24 -3.98
N LEU A 75 9.74 -2.31 -4.58
CA LEU A 75 8.55 -2.62 -5.39
C LEU A 75 8.90 -3.49 -6.60
N GLN A 76 8.01 -4.45 -6.84
CA GLN A 76 7.94 -5.26 -8.04
C GLN A 76 6.59 -5.05 -8.74
N PRO A 77 6.48 -5.35 -10.05
CA PRO A 77 5.22 -5.27 -10.76
C PRO A 77 4.13 -6.08 -10.06
N GLY A 78 2.99 -5.44 -9.78
CA GLY A 78 1.85 -6.06 -9.10
C GLY A 78 1.76 -5.81 -7.59
N ASP A 79 2.79 -5.20 -6.99
CA ASP A 79 2.75 -4.83 -5.57
C ASP A 79 1.77 -3.68 -5.29
N VAL A 80 1.40 -3.52 -4.01
CA VAL A 80 0.70 -2.36 -3.45
C VAL A 80 1.58 -1.77 -2.35
N LEU A 81 1.86 -0.47 -2.44
CA LEU A 81 2.62 0.24 -1.42
C LEU A 81 1.67 0.58 -0.25
N VAL A 82 1.97 0.10 0.94
CA VAL A 82 1.18 0.31 2.16
C VAL A 82 2.01 1.10 3.17
N VAL A 83 1.56 2.30 3.52
CA VAL A 83 2.34 3.24 4.33
C VAL A 83 1.58 3.57 5.61
N ALA A 84 2.28 3.48 6.74
CA ALA A 84 1.79 3.93 8.04
C ALA A 84 2.72 4.99 8.61
N LEU A 85 2.18 5.84 9.47
CA LEU A 85 2.95 6.81 10.24
C LEU A 85 3.16 6.30 11.67
N SER A 86 4.33 6.57 12.25
CA SER A 86 4.63 6.19 13.64
C SER A 86 3.77 6.94 14.67
N SER A 87 3.13 8.04 14.27
CA SER A 87 2.09 8.74 15.00
C SER A 87 1.19 9.53 14.03
N PRO A 88 -0.04 9.88 14.41
CA PRO A 88 -0.96 10.61 13.53
C PRO A 88 -0.36 11.92 12.98
N ALA A 89 -0.56 12.20 11.69
CA ALA A 89 -0.10 13.43 11.06
C ALA A 89 -0.92 13.78 9.81
N ILE A 90 -0.88 15.06 9.43
CA ILE A 90 -1.63 15.63 8.30
C ILE A 90 -0.72 16.16 7.17
N HIS A 91 0.56 15.79 7.21
CA HIS A 91 1.55 16.26 6.24
C HIS A 91 1.34 15.58 4.89
N GLY A 92 1.60 16.30 3.79
CA GLY A 92 1.60 15.73 2.44
C GLY A 92 2.80 14.81 2.24
N MET A 93 2.65 13.52 2.56
CA MET A 93 3.73 12.53 2.47
C MET A 93 3.98 12.04 1.04
N PHE A 94 2.99 12.18 0.15
CA PHE A 94 2.99 11.64 -1.21
C PHE A 94 2.47 12.66 -2.21
N GLY A 95 3.05 12.64 -3.42
CA GLY A 95 2.74 13.56 -4.51
C GLY A 95 3.07 12.96 -5.87
N ASP A 96 3.02 13.78 -6.91
CA ASP A 96 3.17 13.39 -8.32
C ASP A 96 4.52 12.73 -8.66
N LEU A 97 5.64 13.23 -8.14
CA LEU A 97 6.97 12.67 -8.40
C LEU A 97 7.12 11.26 -7.84
N LEU A 98 6.61 11.03 -6.62
CA LEU A 98 6.56 9.71 -6.01
C LEU A 98 5.57 8.81 -6.75
N ALA A 99 4.42 9.34 -7.18
CA ALA A 99 3.46 8.59 -8.00
C ALA A 99 4.09 8.11 -9.31
N ALA A 100 4.81 8.98 -10.03
CA ALA A 100 5.52 8.59 -11.24
C ALA A 100 6.56 7.49 -10.98
N SER A 101 7.30 7.59 -9.88
CA SER A 101 8.29 6.59 -9.48
C SER A 101 7.67 5.23 -9.12
N VAL A 102 6.56 5.25 -8.37
CA VAL A 102 5.77 4.06 -8.00
C VAL A 102 5.17 3.40 -9.25
N MET A 103 4.59 4.18 -10.16
CA MET A 103 4.04 3.69 -11.42
C MET A 103 5.12 3.08 -12.30
N ALA A 104 6.31 3.68 -12.37
CA ALA A 104 7.44 3.15 -13.13
C ALA A 104 7.91 1.76 -12.64
N ARG A 105 7.64 1.41 -11.38
CA ARG A 105 7.91 0.08 -10.80
C ARG A 105 6.80 -0.94 -11.07
N GLY A 106 5.70 -0.55 -11.72
CA GLY A 106 4.54 -1.42 -11.95
C GLY A 106 3.69 -1.68 -10.70
N CYS A 107 3.83 -0.83 -9.67
CA CYS A 107 2.98 -0.89 -8.48
C CYS A 107 1.56 -0.45 -8.82
N ARG A 108 0.58 -1.17 -8.24
CA ARG A 108 -0.85 -1.02 -8.58
C ARG A 108 -1.52 0.12 -7.84
N ALA A 109 -1.11 0.40 -6.60
CA ALA A 109 -1.74 1.43 -5.77
C ALA A 109 -0.87 1.84 -4.57
N LEU A 110 -1.22 2.98 -3.98
CA LEU A 110 -0.81 3.41 -2.65
C LEU A 110 -2.00 3.30 -1.69
N VAL A 111 -1.76 2.71 -0.52
CA VAL A 111 -2.61 2.83 0.66
C VAL A 111 -1.79 3.53 1.73
N ILE A 112 -2.25 4.69 2.20
CA ILE A 112 -1.53 5.47 3.21
C ILE A 112 -2.46 5.89 4.33
N ASP A 113 -2.03 5.64 5.56
CA ASP A 113 -2.66 6.16 6.77
C ASP A 113 -2.02 7.51 7.15
N SER A 114 -2.44 8.55 6.43
CA SER A 114 -2.11 9.96 6.68
C SER A 114 -3.35 10.78 6.37
N ALA A 115 -3.63 11.84 7.15
CA ALA A 115 -4.84 12.65 6.94
C ALA A 115 -4.86 13.37 5.57
#